data_AF-R5YEW6-F1
#
_entry.id   AF-R5YEW6-F1
#
_cell.length_a   1.000
_cell.length_b   1.000
_cell.length_c   1.000
_cell.angle_alpha   90.00
_cell.angle_beta   90.00
_cell.angle_gamma   90.00
#
_symmetry.space_group_name_H-M   'P 1'
#
loop_
_entity.id
_entity.type
_entity.pdbx_description
1 polymer ?
#
loop_
_entity_poly.entity_id
_entity_poly.type
_entity_poly.pdbx_seq_one_letter_code
_entity_poly.pdbx_strand_id
1 'polypeptide(L)' 'MANNTDNKNEKTGLEERFSMIEDILGKMEDEDVTLDQSFDLYKQGIEQIKAANADLDRIEKAMLVINEDGELEEF' A
#
# COMPACT_ATOMS: atom_id res chain seq x y z
N MET A 1 -18.08 -31.40 -11.70
CA MET A 1 -16.73 -30.85 -11.89
C MET A 1 -16.52 -29.85 -10.78
N ALA A 2 -15.57 -30.11 -9.89
CA ALA A 2 -15.31 -29.31 -8.71
C ALA A 2 -14.06 -28.44 -8.93
N ASN A 3 -14.08 -27.26 -8.30
CA ASN A 3 -12.96 -26.39 -7.93
C ASN A 3 -12.32 -25.58 -9.08
N ASN A 4 -12.08 -24.27 -8.97
CA ASN A 4 -11.46 -23.61 -7.82
C ASN A 4 -11.96 -22.15 -7.71
N THR A 5 -12.53 -21.79 -6.56
CA THR A 5 -12.67 -20.40 -6.15
C THR A 5 -11.33 -20.01 -5.54
N ASP A 6 -10.41 -19.54 -6.37
CA ASP A 6 -9.14 -18.97 -5.90
C ASP A 6 -9.45 -17.68 -5.14
N ASN A 7 -9.53 -17.85 -3.83
CA ASN A 7 -9.61 -16.81 -2.82
C ASN A 7 -8.28 -16.05 -2.83
N LYS A 8 -8.09 -15.17 -3.82
CA LYS A 8 -7.04 -14.17 -3.79
C LYS A 8 -7.42 -13.19 -2.69
N ASN A 9 -6.76 -13.37 -1.56
CA ASN A 9 -6.62 -12.37 -0.53
C ASN A 9 -5.92 -11.17 -1.21
N GLU A 10 -6.70 -10.29 -1.87
CA GLU A 10 -6.22 -9.11 -2.56
C GLU A 10 -5.65 -8.16 -1.51
N LYS A 11 -4.36 -8.32 -1.23
CA LYS A 11 -3.60 -7.27 -0.57
C LYS A 11 -3.72 -6.04 -1.48
N THR A 12 -4.27 -4.96 -0.93
CA THR A 12 -4.28 -3.64 -1.54
C THR A 12 -2.91 -3.34 -2.15
N GLY A 13 -2.88 -3.07 -3.45
CA GLY A 13 -1.65 -2.81 -4.19
C GLY A 13 -1.03 -1.45 -3.83
N LEU A 14 0.24 -1.24 -4.19
CA LEU A 14 0.96 0.00 -3.87
C LEU A 14 0.27 1.26 -4.46
N GLU A 15 -0.22 1.17 -5.70
CA GLU A 15 -0.99 2.27 -6.35
C GLU A 15 -2.27 2.60 -5.59
N GLU A 16 -3.00 1.57 -5.15
CA GLU A 16 -4.24 1.75 -4.40
C GLU A 16 -3.97 2.34 -3.01
N ARG A 17 -2.84 2.00 -2.38
CA ARG A 17 -2.40 2.68 -1.14
C ARG A 17 -2.11 4.15 -1.36
N PHE A 18 -1.43 4.52 -2.46
CA PHE A 18 -1.19 5.93 -2.77
C PHE A 18 -2.50 6.68 -3.02
N SER A 19 -3.44 6.08 -3.75
CA SER A 19 -4.78 6.66 -3.92
C SER A 19 -5.48 6.88 -2.57
N MET A 20 -5.40 5.92 -1.64
CA MET A 20 -5.97 6.08 -0.30
C MET A 20 -5.28 7.19 0.50
N ILE A 21 -3.97 7.38 0.35
CA ILE A 21 -3.22 8.48 0.98
C ILE A 21 -3.66 9.83 0.41
N GLU A 22 -3.82 9.93 -0.92
CA GLU A 22 -4.33 11.14 -1.57
C GLU A 22 -5.75 11.48 -1.10
N ASP A 23 -6.63 10.49 -0.98
CA ASP A 23 -7.98 10.67 -0.44
C ASP A 23 -7.97 11.15 1.02
N ILE A 24 -7.04 10.64 1.84
CA ILE A 24 -6.87 11.07 3.23
C ILE A 24 -6.39 12.53 3.27
N LEU A 25 -5.43 12.90 2.43
CA LEU A 25 -4.95 14.28 2.33
C LEU A 25 -6.06 15.22 1.88
N GLY A 26 -6.84 14.85 0.87
CA GLY A 26 -7.99 15.64 0.42
C GLY A 26 -9.02 15.86 1.52
N LYS A 27 -9.29 14.86 2.35
CA LYS A 27 -10.18 14.99 3.53
C LYS A 27 -9.57 15.83 4.66
N MET A 28 -8.26 15.86 4.79
CA MET A 28 -7.56 16.69 5.78
C MET A 28 -7.51 18.17 5.38
N GLU A 29 -7.63 18.46 4.08
CA GLU A 29 -7.67 19.83 3.54
C GLU A 29 -9.08 20.44 3.56
N ASP A 30 -10.11 19.64 3.83
CA ASP A 30 -11.49 20.09 3.94
C ASP A 30 -11.67 21.09 5.11
N GLU A 31 -12.35 22.20 4.87
CA GLU A 31 -12.57 23.26 5.86
C GLU A 31 -13.49 22.83 7.02
N ASP A 32 -14.32 21.81 6.81
CA ASP A 32 -15.22 21.25 7.81
C ASP A 32 -14.56 20.14 8.65
N VAL A 33 -13.30 19.79 8.39
CA VAL A 33 -12.60 18.75 9.15
C VAL A 33 -12.36 19.21 10.59
N THR A 34 -12.89 18.44 11.54
CA THR A 34 -12.63 18.71 12.96
C THR A 34 -11.26 18.18 13.38
N LEU A 35 -10.69 18.76 14.44
CA LEU A 35 -9.40 18.33 14.98
C LEU A 35 -9.35 16.84 15.32
N ASP A 36 -10.43 16.29 15.89
CA ASP A 36 -10.52 14.86 16.22
C ASP A 36 -10.50 13.99 14.96
N GLN A 37 -11.24 14.41 13.92
CA GLN A 37 -11.18 13.74 12.61
C GLN A 37 -9.79 13.85 11.98
N SER A 38 -9.10 14.98 12.14
CA SER A 38 -7.72 15.14 11.64
C SER A 38 -6.76 14.15 12.30
N PHE A 39 -6.93 13.85 13.60
CA PHE A 39 -6.11 12.83 14.27
C PHE A 39 -6.36 11.43 13.71
N ASP A 40 -7.63 11.08 13.47
CA ASP A 40 -8.00 9.78 12.88
C ASP A 40 -7.48 9.65 11.44
N LEU A 41 -7.60 10.71 10.63
CA LEU A 41 -7.09 10.76 9.26
C LEU A 41 -5.55 10.65 9.24
N TYR A 42 -4.87 11.39 10.12
CA TYR A 42 -3.42 11.31 10.25
C TYR A 42 -2.95 9.89 10.60
N LYS A 43 -3.60 9.26 11.58
CA LYS A 43 -3.29 7.87 11.96
C LYS A 43 -3.46 6.92 10.78
N GLN A 44 -4.57 7.03 10.05
CA GLN A 44 -4.82 6.23 8.85
C GLN A 44 -3.75 6.46 7.78
N GLY A 45 -3.36 7.71 7.54
CA GLY A 45 -2.30 8.03 6.58
C GLY A 45 -0.96 7.40 6.95
N ILE A 46 -0.56 7.46 8.23
CA ILE A 46 0.67 6.83 8.73
C ILE A 46 0.61 5.31 8.59
N GLU A 47 -0.54 4.68 8.82
CA GLU A 47 -0.70 3.24 8.62
C GLU A 47 -0.54 2.85 7.14
N GLN A 48 -1.10 3.62 6.21
CA GLN A 48 -0.91 3.37 4.78
C GLN A 48 0.54 3.56 4.34
N ILE A 49 1.24 4.59 4.82
CA ILE A 49 2.67 4.81 4.52
C ILE A 49 3.52 3.64 5.02
N LYS A 50 3.25 3.15 6.24
CA LYS A 50 3.94 1.97 6.78
C LYS A 50 3.71 0.73 5.93
N ALA A 51 2.48 0.52 5.48
CA ALA A 51 2.14 -0.61 4.63
C ALA A 51 2.81 -0.50 3.25
N ALA A 52 2.82 0.69 2.64
CA ALA A 52 3.53 0.96 1.39
C ALA A 52 5.04 0.68 1.51
N ASN A 53 5.68 1.13 2.59
CA ASN A 53 7.08 0.84 2.86
C ASN A 53 7.36 -0.67 2.99
N ALA A 54 6.47 -1.42 3.64
CA ALA A 54 6.61 -2.87 3.75
C ALA A 54 6.43 -3.59 2.40
N ASP A 55 5.55 -3.07 1.54
CA ASP A 55 5.37 -3.60 0.19
C ASP A 55 6.60 -3.28 -0.70
N LEU A 56 7.19 -2.09 -0.57
CA LEU A 56 8.44 -1.72 -1.25
C LEU A 56 9.63 -2.58 -0.81
N ASP A 57 9.83 -2.79 0.49
CA ASP A 57 10.89 -3.67 1.03
C ASP A 57 10.74 -5.12 0.52
N ARG A 58 9.48 -5.59 0.36
CA ARG A 58 9.22 -6.90 -0.22
C ARG A 58 9.60 -6.95 -1.71
N ILE A 59 9.28 -5.91 -2.47
CA ILE A 59 9.63 -5.81 -3.89
C ILE A 59 11.16 -5.79 -4.05
N GLU A 60 11.86 -4.99 -3.25
CA GLU A 60 13.32 -4.90 -3.23
C GLU A 60 13.95 -6.27 -2.94
N LYS A 61 13.47 -6.99 -1.91
CA LYS A 61 13.96 -8.34 -1.59
C LYS A 61 13.67 -9.34 -2.70
N ALA A 62 12.49 -9.28 -3.32
CA ALA A 62 12.17 -10.15 -4.44
C ALA A 62 13.10 -9.89 -5.62
N MET A 63 13.43 -8.63 -5.90
CA MET A 63 14.39 -8.23 -6.93
C MET A 63 15.81 -8.74 -6.62
N LEU A 64 16.26 -8.66 -5.36
CA LEU A 64 17.56 -9.21 -4.94
C LEU A 64 17.65 -10.73 -5.09
N VAL A 65 16.61 -11.48 -4.72
CA VAL A 65 16.59 -12.95 -4.88
C VAL A 65 16.59 -13.35 -6.36
N ILE A 66 15.86 -12.60 -7.20
CA ILE A 66 15.89 -12.71 -8.66
C ILE A 66 17.31 -12.50 -9.21
N ASN A 67 18.09 -11.60 -8.61
CA ASN A 67 19.51 -11.38 -8.97
C ASN A 67 20.44 -12.52 -8.49
N GLU A 68 20.18 -13.13 -7.32
CA GLU A 68 21.00 -14.22 -6.77
C GLU A 68 20.71 -15.59 -7.41
N ASP A 69 19.46 -15.85 -7.81
CA ASP A 69 19.01 -17.12 -8.41
C ASP A 69 18.92 -17.09 -9.96
N GLY A 70 19.12 -15.92 -10.60
CA GLY A 70 19.75 -15.85 -11.92
C GLY A 70 19.07 -15.14 -13.10
N GLU A 71 17.91 -14.48 -12.99
CA GLU A 71 17.27 -13.62 -14.05
C GLU A 71 16.13 -12.80 -13.41
N LEU A 72 15.77 -11.53 -13.68
CA LEU A 72 16.19 -10.42 -14.56
C LEU A 72 16.18 -9.13 -13.71
N GLU A 73 17.22 -8.31 -13.82
CA GLU A 73 17.31 -6.96 -13.27
C GLU A 73 17.22 -5.94 -14.42
N GLU A 74 16.19 -5.08 -14.43
CA GLU A 74 16.22 -3.81 -15.16
C GLU A 74 15.55 -2.74 -14.32
N PHE A 75 16.35 -1.82 -13.76
CA PHE A 75 16.27 -0.37 -13.99
C PHE A 75 17.64 0.29 -13.73
#